data_AF-A0AAD8DUP8-F1
#
_entry.id   AF-A0AAD8DUP8-F1
#
_cell.length_a   1.000
_cell.length_b   1.000
_cell.length_c   1.000
_cell.angle_alpha   90.00
_cell.angle_beta   90.00
_cell.angle_gamma   90.00
#
_symmetry.space_group_name_H-M   'P 1'
#
loop_
_entity.id
_entity.type
_entity.pdbx_description
1 polymer ?
#
loop_
_entity_poly.entity_id
_entity_poly.type
_entity_poly.pdbx_seq_one_letter_code
_entity_poly.pdbx_strand_id
1 'polypeptide(L)'
;MTSDYWVLEMPGGPGYLTGIPNNNRQVPKDQWFDEHASDWTTVYRNRDSSVATQAARWADRNYYSPSGSATKSIHVTYRLYPTAFRSFNPSYCSKLVLQAFFYGTGSKNVIRDPKSTLIIPSTIPTYFLAPYTLVNKGKF
;
A
#
# COMPACT_ATOMS: atom_id res chain seq x y z
N MET A 1 6.68 10.24 -6.96
CA MET A 1 6.08 11.55 -6.61
C MET A 1 4.96 11.27 -5.63
N THR A 2 4.91 11.96 -4.49
CA THR A 2 3.81 11.82 -3.52
C THR A 2 2.98 13.08 -3.45
N SER A 3 1.92 13.07 -4.25
CA SER A 3 0.82 14.02 -4.20
C SER A 3 -0.48 13.23 -4.12
N ASP A 4 -1.57 13.93 -3.79
CA ASP A 4 -2.91 13.34 -3.83
C ASP A 4 -3.32 12.89 -5.25
N TYR A 5 -2.47 13.00 -6.26
CA TYR A 5 -2.76 12.64 -7.66
C TYR A 5 -2.53 11.16 -7.99
N TRP A 6 -1.65 10.47 -7.25
CA TRP A 6 -1.19 9.12 -7.61
C TRP A 6 -1.75 8.04 -6.69
N VAL A 7 -2.13 6.91 -7.27
CA VAL A 7 -2.30 5.63 -6.57
C VAL A 7 -1.04 4.81 -6.76
N LEU A 8 -0.38 4.45 -5.66
CA LEU A 8 0.72 3.48 -5.67
C LEU A 8 0.16 2.11 -5.29
N GLU A 9 0.25 1.16 -6.20
CA GLU A 9 -0.35 -0.16 -6.02
C GLU A 9 0.52 -1.29 -6.56
N MET A 10 0.06 -2.52 -6.32
CA MET A 10 0.63 -3.74 -6.88
C MET A 10 -0.55 -4.67 -7.24
N PRO A 11 -1.01 -4.70 -8.50
CA PRO A 11 -2.16 -5.50 -8.88
C PRO A 11 -1.85 -7.00 -8.75
N GLY A 12 -2.81 -7.77 -8.22
CA GLY A 12 -2.73 -9.23 -8.25
C GLY A 12 -3.02 -9.78 -9.65
N GLY A 13 -2.93 -11.10 -9.82
CA GLY A 13 -3.30 -11.74 -11.07
C GLY A 13 -2.70 -13.13 -11.24
N PRO A 14 -2.93 -13.77 -12.41
CA PRO A 14 -2.29 -15.03 -12.76
C PRO A 14 -0.77 -14.98 -12.51
N GLY A 15 -0.22 -16.02 -11.88
CA GLY A 15 1.19 -16.06 -11.49
C GLY A 15 1.49 -15.48 -10.10
N TYR A 16 0.49 -15.08 -9.32
CA TYR A 16 0.73 -14.54 -7.97
C TYR A 16 1.46 -15.50 -7.00
N LEU A 17 1.37 -16.82 -7.20
CA LEU A 17 2.06 -17.82 -6.37
C LEU A 17 3.54 -17.94 -6.74
N THR A 18 3.85 -17.87 -8.03
CA THR A 18 5.20 -18.00 -8.59
C THR A 18 5.94 -16.67 -8.61
N GLY A 19 5.22 -15.55 -8.65
CA GLY A 19 5.74 -14.19 -8.71
C GLY A 19 5.40 -13.51 -10.03
N ILE A 20 4.90 -12.28 -9.96
CA ILE A 20 4.74 -11.39 -11.12
C ILE A 20 5.85 -10.33 -11.02
N PRO A 21 6.87 -10.36 -11.89
CA PRO A 21 8.00 -9.44 -11.80
C PRO A 21 7.58 -8.00 -12.08
N ASN A 22 8.28 -7.04 -11.45
CA ASN A 22 8.17 -5.61 -11.77
C ASN A 22 6.74 -5.02 -11.65
N ASN A 23 5.95 -5.48 -10.67
CA ASN A 23 4.49 -5.28 -10.66
C ASN A 23 4.01 -4.06 -9.84
N ASN A 24 4.88 -3.43 -9.04
CA ASN A 24 4.55 -2.15 -8.39
C ASN A 24 4.35 -1.03 -9.43
N ARG A 25 3.33 -0.18 -9.31
CA ARG A 25 3.12 0.94 -10.24
C ARG A 25 2.52 2.16 -9.56
N GLN A 26 2.77 3.33 -10.15
CA GLN A 26 1.98 4.55 -9.90
C GLN A 26 1.03 4.77 -11.06
N VAL A 27 -0.24 4.99 -10.73
CA VAL A 27 -1.31 5.30 -11.69
C VAL A 27 -1.96 6.61 -11.26
N PRO A 28 -2.26 7.54 -12.18
CA PRO A 28 -3.10 8.69 -11.90
C PRO A 28 -4.45 8.24 -11.30
N LYS A 29 -4.99 8.95 -10.31
CA LYS A 29 -6.22 8.54 -9.62
C LYS A 29 -7.41 8.38 -10.56
N ASP A 30 -7.57 9.30 -11.51
CA ASP A 30 -8.63 9.27 -12.53
C ASP A 30 -8.52 8.01 -13.37
N GLN A 31 -7.33 7.72 -13.91
CA GLN A 31 -7.08 6.48 -14.64
C GLN A 31 -7.29 5.24 -13.75
N TRP A 32 -6.89 5.28 -12.48
CA TRP A 32 -7.12 4.18 -11.55
C TRP A 32 -8.62 3.94 -11.33
N PHE A 33 -9.42 5.00 -11.19
CA PHE A 33 -10.88 4.89 -11.10
C PHE A 33 -11.49 4.32 -12.39
N ASP A 34 -11.00 4.73 -13.56
CA ASP A 34 -11.46 4.20 -14.85
C ASP A 34 -11.12 2.71 -15.00
N GLU A 35 -9.91 2.30 -14.63
CA GLU A 35 -9.45 0.89 -14.67
C GLU A 35 -10.27 0.01 -13.70
N HIS A 36 -10.76 0.56 -12.60
CA HIS A 36 -11.50 -0.16 -11.56
C HIS A 36 -12.99 0.20 -11.48
N ALA A 37 -13.56 0.81 -12.53
CA ALA A 37 -14.94 1.31 -12.52
C ALA A 37 -16.00 0.20 -12.30
N SER A 38 -15.70 -1.03 -12.72
CA SER A 38 -16.58 -2.19 -12.51
C SER A 38 -16.33 -2.93 -11.20
N ASP A 39 -15.27 -2.59 -10.48
CA ASP A 39 -14.84 -3.33 -9.30
C ASP A 39 -15.64 -2.93 -8.06
N TRP A 40 -15.60 -3.79 -7.04
CA TRP A 40 -16.14 -3.42 -5.74
C TRP A 40 -15.11 -2.68 -4.90
N THR A 41 -14.98 -1.37 -5.17
CA THR A 41 -13.99 -0.51 -4.50
C THR A 41 -14.58 0.17 -3.27
N THR A 42 -13.89 0.12 -2.13
CA THR A 42 -14.23 0.90 -0.93
C THR A 42 -13.03 1.73 -0.50
N VAL A 43 -13.26 3.02 -0.24
CA VAL A 43 -12.19 3.93 0.16
C VAL A 43 -12.19 4.09 1.68
N TYR A 44 -11.02 3.93 2.28
CA TYR A 44 -10.78 4.19 3.70
C TYR A 44 -9.79 5.35 3.86
N ARG A 45 -10.01 6.21 4.85
CA ARG A 45 -9.11 7.33 5.17
C ARG A 45 -8.65 7.27 6.61
N ASN A 46 -7.35 7.42 6.85
CA ASN A 46 -6.84 7.58 8.20
C ASN A 46 -7.39 8.87 8.83
N ARG A 47 -7.76 8.85 10.12
CA ARG A 47 -8.24 10.05 10.83
C ARG A 47 -7.19 11.17 10.90
N ASP A 48 -5.92 10.82 10.94
CA ASP A 48 -4.80 11.77 10.91
C ASP A 48 -4.23 11.84 9.49
N SER A 49 -4.50 12.94 8.79
CA SER A 49 -4.01 13.19 7.43
C SER A 49 -2.48 13.33 7.37
N SER A 50 -1.84 13.79 8.44
CA SER A 50 -0.38 13.89 8.52
C SER A 50 0.27 12.51 8.52
N VAL A 51 -0.37 11.53 9.16
CA VAL A 51 0.05 10.13 9.20
C VAL A 51 -0.11 9.47 7.83
N ALA A 52 -1.26 9.68 7.18
CA ALA A 52 -1.47 9.19 5.82
C ALA A 52 -0.44 9.75 4.83
N THR A 53 -0.15 11.05 4.92
CA THR A 53 0.84 11.72 4.05
C THR A 53 2.25 11.15 4.26
N GLN A 54 2.63 10.90 5.51
CA GLN A 54 3.92 10.30 5.86
C GLN A 54 4.05 8.87 5.33
N ALA A 55 3.01 8.05 5.54
CA ALA A 55 2.96 6.69 5.01
C ALA A 55 3.07 6.68 3.47
N ALA A 56 2.32 7.54 2.78
CA ALA A 56 2.39 7.65 1.32
C ALA A 56 3.80 8.03 0.84
N ARG A 57 4.43 9.04 1.46
CA ARG A 57 5.82 9.46 1.15
C ARG A 57 6.81 8.32 1.32
N TRP A 58 6.68 7.56 2.39
CA TRP A 58 7.53 6.41 2.62
C TRP A 58 7.29 5.33 1.57
N ALA A 59 6.04 5.04 1.22
CA ALA A 59 5.70 4.04 0.21
C ALA A 59 6.31 4.40 -1.15
N ASP A 60 6.11 5.63 -1.65
CA ASP A 60 6.73 6.11 -2.90
C ASP A 60 8.25 5.93 -2.90
N ARG A 61 8.91 6.29 -1.80
CA ARG A 61 10.38 6.20 -1.68
C ARG A 61 10.93 4.77 -1.55
N ASN A 62 10.12 3.83 -1.09
CA ASN A 62 10.58 2.45 -0.86
C ASN A 62 10.02 1.44 -1.86
N TYR A 63 8.96 1.82 -2.56
CA TYR A 63 8.24 0.96 -3.51
C TYR A 63 8.14 1.54 -4.91
N TYR A 64 8.61 2.74 -5.22
CA TYR A 64 8.55 3.28 -6.57
C TYR A 64 9.85 3.97 -7.02
N SER A 65 10.32 4.95 -6.26
CA SER A 65 11.52 5.73 -6.57
C SER A 65 12.18 6.29 -5.31
N PRO A 66 13.45 5.98 -4.98
CA PRO A 66 14.10 6.40 -3.73
C PRO A 66 14.10 7.92 -3.49
N SER A 67 14.17 8.68 -4.57
CA SER A 67 14.12 10.16 -4.54
C SER A 67 12.71 10.72 -4.52
N GLY A 68 11.68 9.89 -4.66
CA GLY A 68 10.29 10.29 -4.87
C GLY A 68 10.04 10.87 -6.27
N SER A 69 10.86 10.51 -7.25
CA SER A 69 10.70 10.92 -8.65
C SER A 69 9.40 10.38 -9.27
N ALA A 70 8.97 10.97 -10.39
CA ALA A 70 7.91 10.42 -11.24
C ALA A 70 8.41 9.19 -12.03
N THR A 71 9.73 9.06 -12.21
CA THR A 71 10.34 7.91 -12.89
C THR A 71 10.52 6.75 -11.91
N LYS A 72 9.92 5.61 -12.25
CA LYS A 72 10.09 4.34 -11.53
C LYS A 72 11.54 3.86 -11.63
N SER A 73 12.12 3.51 -10.48
CA SER A 73 13.44 2.86 -10.41
C SER A 73 13.50 1.68 -9.43
N ILE A 74 12.44 1.47 -8.65
CA ILE A 74 12.29 0.31 -7.78
C ILE A 74 11.39 -0.71 -8.48
N HIS A 75 11.84 -1.96 -8.54
CA HIS A 75 11.13 -3.05 -9.19
C HIS A 75 10.86 -4.14 -8.17
N VAL A 76 9.58 -4.38 -7.87
CA VAL A 76 9.16 -5.35 -6.87
C VAL A 76 8.37 -6.47 -7.53
N THR A 77 8.69 -7.71 -7.15
CA THR A 77 7.94 -8.89 -7.56
C THR A 77 6.71 -9.01 -6.69
N TYR A 78 5.52 -9.03 -7.30
CA TYR A 78 4.29 -9.36 -6.57
C TYR A 78 4.28 -10.87 -6.29
N ARG A 79 4.16 -11.27 -5.03
CA ARG A 79 3.97 -12.67 -4.65
C ARG A 79 3.15 -12.76 -3.38
N LEU A 80 2.03 -13.49 -3.46
CA LEU A 80 1.18 -13.78 -2.30
C LEU A 80 1.70 -15.04 -1.62
N TYR A 81 2.72 -14.85 -0.78
CA TYR A 81 3.32 -15.89 0.04
C TYR A 81 3.53 -15.33 1.46
N PRO A 82 3.54 -16.17 2.52
CA PRO A 82 3.91 -15.77 3.88
C PRO A 82 5.38 -15.31 3.92
N THR A 83 5.60 -14.12 3.40
CA THR A 83 6.90 -13.47 3.40
C THR A 83 7.05 -12.74 4.72
N ALA A 84 8.27 -12.68 5.24
CA ALA A 84 8.55 -11.87 6.41
C ALA A 84 8.07 -10.42 6.16
N PHE A 85 7.27 -9.89 7.08
CA PHE A 85 6.76 -8.52 6.99
C PHE A 85 7.87 -7.46 6.91
N ARG A 86 9.11 -7.81 7.27
CA ARG A 86 10.27 -6.91 7.17
C ARG A 86 10.94 -6.91 5.78
N SER A 87 10.63 -7.88 4.92
CA SER A 87 11.16 -7.89 3.54
C SER A 87 10.27 -7.05 2.62
N PHE A 88 10.84 -6.29 1.69
CA PHE A 88 10.10 -5.45 0.73
C PHE A 88 9.98 -6.08 -0.65
N ASN A 89 10.75 -7.14 -0.94
CA ASN A 89 10.68 -7.88 -2.20
C ASN A 89 10.97 -9.37 -1.94
N PRO A 90 10.06 -10.30 -2.29
CA PRO A 90 8.74 -10.07 -2.87
C PRO A 90 7.74 -9.43 -1.88
N SER A 91 6.71 -8.78 -2.44
CA SER A 91 5.63 -8.12 -1.70
C SER A 91 4.27 -8.29 -2.38
N TYR A 92 3.21 -7.73 -1.82
CA TYR A 92 1.85 -7.77 -2.35
C TYR A 92 1.05 -6.57 -1.85
N CYS A 93 -0.13 -6.35 -2.43
CA CYS A 93 -0.95 -5.15 -2.26
C CYS A 93 -1.13 -4.72 -0.79
N SER A 94 -1.65 -5.60 0.07
CA SER A 94 -1.93 -5.30 1.47
C SER A 94 -0.69 -5.19 2.35
N LYS A 95 0.40 -5.90 2.02
CA LYS A 95 1.69 -5.77 2.70
C LYS A 95 2.32 -4.40 2.47
N LEU A 96 2.30 -3.90 1.23
CA LEU A 96 2.75 -2.55 0.90
C LEU A 96 2.04 -1.51 1.78
N VAL A 97 0.71 -1.61 1.88
CA VAL A 97 -0.09 -0.66 2.68
C VAL A 97 0.30 -0.70 4.15
N LEU A 98 0.36 -1.88 4.79
CA LEU A 98 0.72 -1.95 6.20
C LEU A 98 2.18 -1.54 6.47
N GLN A 99 3.12 -1.87 5.59
CA GLN A 99 4.51 -1.41 5.74
C GLN A 99 4.64 0.11 5.66
N ALA A 100 3.86 0.76 4.79
CA ALA A 100 3.83 2.21 4.68
C ALA A 100 3.47 2.88 6.02
N PHE A 101 2.44 2.38 6.69
CA PHE A 101 2.04 2.88 8.00
C PHE A 101 2.94 2.40 9.15
N PHE A 102 3.62 1.26 9.01
CA PHE A 102 4.52 0.75 10.04
C PHE A 102 5.87 1.46 10.07
N TYR A 103 6.46 1.72 8.90
CA TYR A 103 7.80 2.31 8.77
C TYR A 103 7.76 3.81 8.46
N GLY A 104 6.70 4.30 7.84
CA GLY A 104 6.65 5.65 7.30
C GLY A 104 6.28 6.74 8.30
N THR A 105 5.79 6.39 9.48
CA THR A 105 5.14 7.33 10.42
C THR A 105 6.01 7.71 11.61
N GLY A 106 7.33 7.52 11.49
CA GLY A 106 8.31 7.86 12.53
C GLY A 106 8.12 7.04 13.80
N SER A 107 8.10 7.70 14.96
CA SER A 107 7.90 7.07 16.26
C SER A 107 6.42 6.78 16.60
N LYS A 108 5.48 7.16 15.74
CA LYS A 108 4.05 6.94 15.98
C LYS A 108 3.71 5.46 15.82
N ASN A 109 3.11 4.87 16.85
CA ASN A 109 2.59 3.51 16.80
C ASN A 109 1.21 3.48 16.11
N VAL A 110 1.18 3.47 14.78
CA VAL A 110 -0.05 3.63 13.97
C VAL A 110 -0.81 2.33 13.77
N ILE A 111 -0.09 1.21 13.61
CA ILE A 111 -0.67 -0.12 13.42
C ILE A 111 -0.04 -1.14 14.35
N ARG A 112 -0.76 -2.21 14.68
CA ARG A 112 -0.19 -3.39 15.33
C ARG A 112 0.78 -4.10 14.38
N ASP A 113 1.86 -4.66 14.93
CA ASP A 113 2.80 -5.49 14.18
C ASP A 113 2.10 -6.73 13.61
N PRO A 114 1.99 -6.88 12.28
CA PRO A 114 1.30 -8.01 11.65
C PRO A 114 2.12 -9.32 11.72
N LYS A 115 3.34 -9.29 12.27
CA LYS A 115 4.25 -10.44 12.36
C LYS A 115 4.47 -11.06 10.97
N SER A 116 4.76 -12.36 10.89
CA SER A 116 4.96 -13.07 9.62
C SER A 116 3.68 -13.68 9.06
N THR A 117 2.54 -13.01 9.24
CA THR A 117 1.24 -13.50 8.75
C THR A 117 0.91 -12.95 7.36
N LEU A 118 0.10 -13.70 6.60
CA LEU A 118 -0.46 -13.21 5.35
C LEU A 118 -1.54 -12.16 5.67
N ILE A 119 -1.39 -10.95 5.13
CA ILE A 119 -2.31 -9.84 5.39
C ILE A 119 -3.44 -9.88 4.36
N ILE A 120 -4.65 -10.16 4.80
CA ILE A 120 -5.83 -10.16 3.92
C ILE A 120 -6.27 -8.68 3.70
N PRO A 121 -6.48 -8.22 2.46
CA PRO A 121 -6.81 -6.81 2.19
C PRO A 121 -8.01 -6.29 2.98
N SER A 122 -9.07 -7.09 3.12
CA SER A 122 -10.29 -6.70 3.86
C SER A 122 -10.06 -6.54 5.37
N THR A 123 -8.97 -7.09 5.93
CA THR A 123 -8.67 -6.98 7.36
C THR A 123 -7.74 -5.81 7.70
N ILE A 124 -7.22 -5.08 6.70
CA ILE A 124 -6.33 -3.91 6.89
C ILE A 124 -6.85 -2.94 7.97
N PRO A 125 -8.13 -2.54 7.99
CA PRO A 125 -8.62 -1.60 9.00
C PRO A 125 -8.44 -2.09 10.45
N THR A 126 -8.42 -3.42 10.68
CA THR A 126 -8.31 -4.00 12.03
C THR A 126 -6.93 -3.84 12.66
N TYR A 127 -5.90 -3.55 11.86
CA TYR A 127 -4.54 -3.32 12.34
C TYR A 127 -4.34 -1.92 12.94
N PHE A 128 -5.14 -0.94 12.54
CA PHE A 128 -4.96 0.45 12.97
C PHE A 128 -5.34 0.66 14.44
N LEU A 129 -4.44 1.30 15.18
CA LEU A 129 -4.62 1.64 16.59
C LEU A 129 -5.31 3.00 16.74
N ALA A 130 -6.06 3.19 17.83
CA ALA A 130 -6.52 4.54 18.19
C ALA A 130 -5.30 5.44 18.51
N PRO A 131 -5.30 6.72 18.11
CA PRO A 131 -6.39 7.47 17.44
C PRO A 131 -6.41 7.35 15.90
N TYR A 132 -5.51 6.57 15.30
CA TYR A 132 -5.25 6.49 13.85
C TYR A 132 -6.17 5.53 13.08
N THR A 133 -7.28 5.09 13.65
CA THR A 133 -8.23 4.19 12.99
C THR A 133 -8.69 4.72 11.63
N LEU A 134 -9.03 3.83 10.72
CA LEU A 134 -9.57 4.20 9.41
C LEU A 134 -11.06 4.55 9.48
N VAL A 135 -11.48 5.54 8.69
CA VAL A 135 -12.87 5.90 8.46
C VAL A 135 -13.27 5.44 7.06
N ASN A 136 -14.32 4.64 6.96
CA ASN A 136 -14.92 4.25 5.69
C ASN A 136 -15.54 5.49 5.03
N LYS A 137 -15.17 5.76 3.77
CA LYS A 137 -15.66 6.88 2.96
C LYS A 137 -16.69 6.46 1.92
N GLY A 138 -17.04 5.18 1.87
CA GLY A 138 -18.05 4.61 0.99
C GLY A 138 -17.46 3.84 -0.17
N LYS A 139 -18.39 3.28 -0.96
CA LYS A 139 -18.11 2.70 -2.26
C LYS A 139 -17.90 3.84 -3.26
N PHE A 140 -16.91 3.69 -4.12
CA PHE A 140 -16.70 4.55 -5.29
C PHE A 140 -16.78 3.68 -6.54
#